data_AF-A0A5R2MZL8-F1
#
_entry.id   AF-A0A5R2MZL8-F1
#
_cell.length_a   1.000
_cell.length_b   1.000
_cell.length_c   1.000
_cell.angle_alpha   90.00
_cell.angle_beta   90.00
_cell.angle_gamma   90.00
#
_symmetry.space_group_name_H-M   'P 1'
#
loop_
_entity.id
_entity.type
_entity.pdbx_description
1 polymer ?
#
loop_
_entity_poly.entity_id
_entity_poly.type
_entity_poly.pdbx_seq_one_letter_code
_entity_poly.pdbx_strand_id
1 'polypeptide(L)'
;GVAIIGGAGAVSKAAHKILKAVGEDIEKLAFNRAIARIYELANALTTPLNEVTEGKADTALKSACREAVEIMVHLIAPVMPHLAEECWEVLGGTDLLAERPWPVFDPALVVDNEVTYPVQVNG
;
A
#
# COMPACT_ATOMS: atom_id res chain seq x y z
N GLY A 1 4.47 -14.42 -1.78
CA GLY A 1 3.47 -15.04 -2.66
C GLY A 1 2.19 -14.29 -2.46
N VAL A 2 1.70 -13.63 -3.51
CA VAL A 2 0.54 -12.73 -3.44
C VAL A 2 -0.73 -13.52 -3.10
N ALA A 3 -1.40 -13.15 -2.01
CA ALA A 3 -2.68 -13.73 -1.63
C ALA A 3 -3.80 -13.04 -2.43
N ILE A 4 -4.75 -13.82 -2.96
CA ILE A 4 -5.84 -13.31 -3.82
C ILE A 4 -7.22 -13.45 -3.14
N ILE A 5 -7.27 -14.02 -1.92
CA ILE A 5 -8.51 -14.31 -1.19
C ILE A 5 -8.43 -13.83 0.26
N GLY A 6 -9.59 -13.49 0.84
CA GLY A 6 -9.70 -13.10 2.25
C GLY A 6 -9.02 -11.77 2.60
N GLY A 7 -8.76 -11.55 3.89
CA GLY A 7 -8.15 -10.31 4.39
C GLY A 7 -6.78 -10.01 3.78
N ALA A 8 -5.97 -11.04 3.53
CA ALA A 8 -4.67 -10.89 2.87
C ALA A 8 -4.81 -10.36 1.43
N GLY A 9 -5.78 -10.87 0.66
CA GLY A 9 -6.06 -10.36 -0.68
C GLY A 9 -6.56 -8.93 -0.69
N ALA A 10 -7.36 -8.53 0.30
CA ALA A 10 -7.80 -7.14 0.45
C ALA A 10 -6.61 -6.19 0.71
N VAL A 11 -5.67 -6.59 1.57
CA VAL A 11 -4.44 -5.82 1.86
C VAL A 11 -3.58 -5.66 0.61
N SER A 12 -3.26 -6.76 -0.08
CA SER A 12 -2.48 -6.71 -1.32
C SER A 12 -3.16 -5.85 -2.39
N LYS A 13 -4.49 -6.03 -2.60
CA LYS A 13 -5.25 -5.22 -3.56
C LYS A 13 -5.18 -3.72 -3.24
N ALA A 14 -5.34 -3.33 -1.98
CA ALA A 14 -5.24 -1.94 -1.55
C ALA A 14 -3.83 -1.37 -1.81
N ALA A 15 -2.78 -2.08 -1.38
CA ALA A 15 -1.40 -1.63 -1.53
C ALA A 15 -1.01 -1.42 -3.00
N HIS A 16 -1.30 -2.38 -3.88
CA HIS A 16 -0.94 -2.29 -5.29
C HIS A 16 -1.73 -1.22 -6.06
N LYS A 17 -3.01 -1.01 -5.72
CA LYS A 17 -3.81 0.09 -6.28
C LYS A 17 -3.28 1.45 -5.88
N ILE A 18 -2.97 1.62 -4.60
CA ILE A 18 -2.43 2.88 -4.09
C ILE A 18 -1.04 3.13 -4.69
N LEU A 19 -0.19 2.11 -4.80
CA LEU A 19 1.10 2.21 -5.46
C LEU A 19 0.98 2.74 -6.89
N LYS A 20 0.12 2.12 -7.71
CA LYS A 20 -0.15 2.58 -9.07
C LYS A 20 -0.61 4.04 -9.09
N ALA A 21 -1.60 4.37 -8.27
CA ALA A 21 -2.21 5.68 -8.28
C ALA A 21 -1.27 6.79 -7.76
N VAL A 22 -0.44 6.52 -6.76
CA VAL A 22 0.58 7.45 -6.27
C VAL A 22 1.67 7.67 -7.31
N GLY A 23 2.15 6.61 -7.98
CA GLY A 23 3.10 6.74 -9.09
C GLY A 23 2.57 7.67 -10.18
N GLU A 24 1.34 7.45 -10.64
CA GLU A 24 0.68 8.30 -11.64
C GLU A 24 0.47 9.75 -11.18
N ASP A 25 0.19 9.98 -9.89
CA ASP A 25 0.01 11.32 -9.34
C ASP A 25 1.37 12.04 -9.22
N ILE A 26 2.45 11.35 -8.87
CA ILE A 26 3.82 11.90 -8.84
C ILE A 26 4.27 12.31 -10.24
N GLU A 27 4.05 11.48 -11.26
CA GLU A 27 4.35 11.80 -12.67
C GLU A 27 3.64 13.09 -13.14
N LYS A 28 2.44 13.36 -12.60
CA LYS A 28 1.64 14.55 -12.91
C LYS A 28 1.91 15.73 -11.96
N LEU A 29 2.90 15.63 -11.08
CA LEU A 29 3.21 16.61 -10.03
C LEU A 29 2.03 16.92 -9.09
N ALA A 30 1.10 15.98 -8.94
CA ALA A 30 -0.09 16.09 -8.11
C ALA A 30 0.14 15.60 -6.68
N PHE A 31 1.18 16.11 -6.02
CA PHE A 31 1.66 15.62 -4.72
C PHE A 31 0.59 15.57 -3.62
N ASN A 32 -0.33 16.54 -3.59
CA ASN A 32 -1.43 16.57 -2.61
C ASN A 32 -2.34 15.33 -2.74
N ARG A 33 -2.58 14.86 -3.97
CA ARG A 33 -3.38 13.65 -4.23
C ARG A 33 -2.60 12.40 -3.87
N ALA A 34 -1.31 12.36 -4.20
CA ALA A 34 -0.42 11.28 -3.78
C ALA A 34 -0.41 11.12 -2.25
N ILE A 35 -0.27 12.21 -1.50
CA ILE A 35 -0.31 12.21 -0.03
C ILE A 35 -1.66 11.71 0.50
N ALA A 36 -2.78 12.16 -0.07
CA ALA A 36 -4.10 11.68 0.33
C ALA A 36 -4.24 10.16 0.17
N ARG A 37 -3.74 9.60 -0.92
CA ARG A 37 -3.72 8.14 -1.17
C ARG A 37 -2.82 7.37 -0.21
N ILE A 38 -1.69 7.95 0.19
CA ILE A 38 -0.83 7.35 1.23
C ILE A 38 -1.61 7.25 2.55
N TYR A 39 -2.37 8.29 2.92
CA TYR A 39 -3.25 8.21 4.09
C TYR A 39 -4.38 7.18 3.92
N GLU A 40 -4.96 7.04 2.73
CA GLU A 40 -5.92 5.97 2.44
C GLU A 40 -5.31 4.59 2.69
N LEU A 41 -4.06 4.34 2.24
CA LEU A 41 -3.36 3.09 2.51
C LEU A 41 -3.08 2.90 4.01
N ALA A 42 -2.58 3.91 4.71
CA ALA A 42 -2.33 3.84 6.15
C ALA A 42 -3.61 3.45 6.94
N ASN A 43 -4.75 4.04 6.58
CA ASN A 43 -6.04 3.69 7.17
C ASN A 43 -6.45 2.25 6.83
N ALA A 44 -6.28 1.82 5.58
CA ALA A 44 -6.59 0.44 5.16
C ALA A 44 -5.73 -0.62 5.87
N LEU A 45 -4.50 -0.27 6.25
CA LEU A 45 -3.58 -1.16 6.95
C LEU A 45 -3.77 -1.18 8.47
N THR A 46 -4.52 -0.23 9.05
CA THR A 46 -4.66 -0.12 10.52
C THR A 46 -5.19 -1.39 11.17
N THR A 47 -6.33 -1.91 10.70
CA THR A 47 -6.92 -3.13 11.27
C THR A 47 -6.06 -4.38 11.00
N PRO A 48 -5.62 -4.66 9.76
CA PRO A 48 -4.74 -5.79 9.47
C PRO A 48 -3.44 -5.81 10.27
N LEU A 49 -2.81 -4.64 10.49
CA LEU A 49 -1.59 -4.55 11.29
C LEU A 49 -1.85 -4.83 12.77
N ASN A 50 -2.99 -4.39 13.31
CA ASN A 50 -3.40 -4.76 14.68
C ASN A 50 -3.60 -6.27 14.82
N GLU A 51 -4.21 -6.93 13.83
CA GLU A 51 -4.35 -8.39 13.84
C GLU A 51 -3.00 -9.11 13.81
N VAL A 52 -2.01 -8.55 13.11
CA VAL A 52 -0.64 -9.06 13.10
C VAL A 52 0.02 -8.92 14.49
N THR A 53 -0.08 -7.75 15.11
CA THR A 53 0.55 -7.49 16.42
C THR A 53 -0.12 -8.25 17.56
N GLU A 54 -1.43 -8.47 17.48
CA GLU A 54 -2.20 -9.29 18.44
C GLU A 54 -2.01 -10.80 18.23
N GLY A 55 -1.23 -11.22 17.23
CA GLY A 55 -0.97 -12.63 16.93
C GLY A 55 -2.17 -13.37 16.32
N LYS A 56 -3.20 -12.65 15.85
CA LYS A 56 -4.42 -13.19 15.23
C LYS A 56 -4.27 -13.43 13.72
N ALA A 57 -3.27 -12.81 13.09
CA ALA A 57 -3.02 -12.97 11.66
C ALA A 57 -2.37 -14.31 11.31
N ASP A 58 -2.91 -14.95 10.27
CA ASP A 58 -2.27 -16.09 9.63
C ASP A 58 -1.02 -15.67 8.82
N THR A 59 -0.32 -16.65 8.25
CA THR A 59 0.91 -16.41 7.49
C THR A 59 0.65 -15.58 6.23
N ALA A 60 -0.51 -15.73 5.59
CA ALA A 60 -0.85 -15.01 4.38
C ALA A 60 -1.06 -13.52 4.66
N LEU A 61 -1.82 -13.20 5.71
CA LEU A 61 -2.06 -11.82 6.12
C LEU A 61 -0.78 -11.14 6.60
N LYS A 62 0.07 -11.85 7.36
CA LYS A 62 1.40 -11.35 7.76
C LYS A 62 2.26 -10.99 6.54
N SER A 63 2.29 -11.87 5.54
CA SER A 63 3.04 -11.62 4.29
C SER A 63 2.47 -10.44 3.51
N ALA A 64 1.15 -10.32 3.41
CA ALA A 64 0.51 -9.22 2.70
C ALA A 64 0.74 -7.87 3.40
N CYS A 65 0.64 -7.83 4.74
CA CYS A 65 0.95 -6.63 5.52
C CYS A 65 2.42 -6.23 5.40
N ARG A 66 3.35 -7.19 5.39
CA ARG A 66 4.79 -6.93 5.18
C ARG A 66 5.02 -6.22 3.83
N GLU A 67 4.49 -6.77 2.75
CA GLU A 67 4.59 -6.18 1.40
C GLU A 67 3.94 -4.80 1.35
N ALA A 68 2.75 -4.64 1.92
CA ALA A 68 2.04 -3.37 1.92
C ALA A 68 2.78 -2.26 2.69
N VAL A 69 3.42 -2.60 3.82
CA VAL A 69 4.23 -1.65 4.60
C VAL A 69 5.52 -1.28 3.85
N GLU A 70 6.20 -2.25 3.22
CA GLU A 70 7.36 -1.96 2.36
C GLU A 70 6.98 -1.01 1.21
N ILE A 71 5.86 -1.26 0.54
CA ILE A 71 5.31 -0.35 -0.48
C ILE A 71 5.08 1.03 0.14
N MET A 72 4.39 1.13 1.27
CA MET A 72 4.09 2.41 1.92
C MET A 72 5.36 3.22 2.24
N VAL A 73 6.44 2.55 2.70
CA VAL A 73 7.74 3.18 2.97
C VAL A 73 8.34 3.78 1.70
N HIS A 74 8.31 3.07 0.57
CA HIS A 74 8.71 3.63 -0.72
C HIS A 74 7.84 4.82 -1.14
N LEU A 75 6.52 4.77 -0.91
CA LEU A 75 5.61 5.84 -1.32
C LEU A 75 5.83 7.15 -0.56
N ILE A 76 6.25 7.09 0.71
CA ILE A 76 6.53 8.28 1.50
C ILE A 76 7.91 8.88 1.23
N ALA A 77 8.85 8.12 0.67
CA ALA A 77 10.24 8.57 0.47
C ALA A 77 10.38 9.91 -0.27
N PRO A 78 9.62 10.22 -1.34
CA PRO A 78 9.74 11.50 -2.05
C PRO A 78 9.32 12.73 -1.22
N VAL A 79 8.52 12.56 -0.17
CA VAL A 79 7.98 13.66 0.65
C VAL A 79 8.51 13.67 2.09
N MET A 80 8.91 12.52 2.61
CA MET A 80 9.40 12.31 3.98
C MET A 80 10.64 11.39 3.97
N PRO A 81 11.75 11.77 3.30
CA PRO A 81 12.88 10.87 3.04
C PRO A 81 13.53 10.32 4.30
N HIS A 82 13.77 11.16 5.32
CA HIS A 82 14.41 10.72 6.56
C HIS A 82 13.57 9.68 7.32
N LEU A 83 12.24 9.90 7.40
CA LEU A 83 11.32 8.95 8.02
C LEU A 83 11.25 7.63 7.24
N ALA A 84 11.29 7.71 5.91
CA ALA A 84 11.28 6.54 5.05
C ALA A 84 12.53 5.68 5.25
N GLU A 85 13.71 6.29 5.36
CA GLU A 85 14.97 5.58 5.66
C GLU A 85 14.94 4.92 7.04
N GLU A 86 14.49 5.63 8.09
CA GLU A 86 14.34 5.03 9.43
C GLU A 86 13.39 3.83 9.42
N CYS A 87 12.27 3.95 8.71
CA CYS A 87 11.31 2.85 8.57
C CYS A 87 11.90 1.68 7.76
N TRP A 88 12.70 1.96 6.72
CA TRP A 88 13.38 0.94 5.92
C TRP A 88 14.38 0.14 6.77
N GLU A 89 15.18 0.81 7.59
CA GLU A 89 16.09 0.16 8.54
C GLU A 89 15.33 -0.75 9.52
N VAL A 90 14.22 -0.27 10.10
CA VAL A 90 13.37 -1.06 11.01
C VAL A 90 12.78 -2.30 10.33
N LEU A 91 12.50 -2.24 9.03
CA LEU A 91 12.04 -3.40 8.24
C LEU A 91 13.16 -4.39 7.88
N GLY A 92 14.40 -4.08 8.24
CA GLY A 92 15.60 -4.87 7.97
C GLY A 92 16.32 -4.51 6.67
N GLY A 93 16.02 -3.35 6.09
CA GLY A 93 16.77 -2.78 4.99
C GLY A 93 18.21 -2.45 5.40
N THR A 94 19.18 -2.77 4.54
CA THR A 94 20.62 -2.55 4.81
C THR A 94 21.28 -1.58 3.84
N ASP A 95 20.57 -1.19 2.79
CA ASP A 95 20.93 -0.21 1.77
C ASP A 95 20.14 1.08 1.95
N LEU A 96 20.49 2.13 1.19
CA LEU A 96 19.71 3.36 1.17
C LEU A 96 18.41 3.14 0.38
N LEU A 97 17.27 3.44 0.99
CA LEU A 97 15.97 3.37 0.31
C LEU A 97 15.96 4.28 -0.92
N ALA A 98 16.59 5.45 -0.85
CA ALA A 98 16.70 6.40 -1.95
C ALA A 98 17.40 5.85 -3.21
N GLU A 99 18.24 4.81 -3.08
CA GLU A 99 18.93 4.16 -4.20
C GLU A 99 18.14 3.00 -4.80
N ARG A 100 17.06 2.58 -4.13
CA ARG A 100 16.23 1.47 -4.61
C ARG A 100 15.30 1.93 -5.75
N PRO A 101 15.00 1.04 -6.71
CA PRO A 101 14.01 1.34 -7.73
C PRO A 101 12.64 1.58 -7.10
N TRP A 102 11.83 2.39 -7.77
CA TRP A 102 10.41 2.54 -7.43
C TRP A 102 9.72 1.16 -7.49
N PRO A 103 8.89 0.80 -6.50
CA PRO A 103 8.25 -0.51 -6.48
C PRO A 103 7.27 -0.68 -7.64
N VAL A 104 7.17 -1.91 -8.13
CA VAL A 104 6.29 -2.26 -9.26
C VAL A 104 5.00 -2.87 -8.72
N PHE A 105 3.85 -2.38 -9.17
CA PHE A 105 2.57 -2.97 -8.80
C PHE A 105 2.24 -4.21 -9.65
N ASP A 106 1.44 -5.13 -9.11
CA ASP A 106 0.91 -6.27 -9.86
C ASP A 106 -0.33 -5.84 -10.67
N PRO A 107 -0.31 -5.94 -12.01
CA PRO A 107 -1.47 -5.63 -12.85
C PRO A 107 -2.74 -6.40 -12.49
N ALA A 108 -2.64 -7.64 -12.00
CA ALA A 108 -3.80 -8.45 -11.64
C ALA A 108 -4.52 -7.93 -10.39
N LEU A 109 -3.81 -7.23 -9.50
CA LEU A 109 -4.36 -6.67 -8.26
C LEU A 109 -4.95 -5.27 -8.44
N VAL A 110 -4.68 -4.59 -9.55
CA VAL A 110 -5.22 -3.25 -9.81
C VAL A 110 -6.51 -3.28 -10.63
N VAL A 111 -6.89 -4.44 -11.16
CA VAL A 111 -8.17 -4.62 -11.87
C VAL A 111 -9.32 -4.60 -10.87
N ASP A 112 -10.33 -3.78 -11.16
CA ASP A 112 -11.60 -3.82 -10.45
C ASP A 112 -12.53 -4.87 -11.05
N ASN A 113 -12.68 -5.99 -10.35
CA ASN A 113 -13.62 -7.05 -10.70
C ASN A 113 -15.05 -6.76 -10.22
N GLU A 114 -15.26 -5.71 -9.42
CA GLU A 114 -16.56 -5.31 -8.89
C GLU A 114 -16.81 -3.83 -9.23
N VAL A 115 -17.86 -3.57 -10.00
CA VAL A 115 -18.31 -2.21 -10.33
C VAL A 115 -19.44 -1.87 -9.36
N THR A 116 -19.17 -0.96 -8.42
CA THR A 116 -20.23 -0.37 -7.59
C THR A 116 -21.10 0.52 -8.47
N TYR A 117 -22.30 0.05 -8.82
CA TYR A 117 -23.29 0.85 -9.54
C TYR A 117 -24.07 1.74 -8.54
N PRO A 118 -23.93 3.07 -8.59
CA PRO A 118 -24.80 3.94 -7.81
C PRO A 118 -26.21 3.89 -8.41
N VAL A 119 -27.19 3.44 -7.64
CA VAL A 119 -28.61 3.56 -7.99
C VAL A 119 -29.15 4.82 -7.29
N GLN A 120 -29.39 5.89 -8.05
CA GLN A 120 -30.11 7.06 -7.57
C GLN A 120 -31.61 6.89 -7.82
N VAL A 121 -32.43 7.13 -6.80
CA VAL A 121 -33.87 7.35 -6.95
C VAL A 121 -34.15 8.78 -6.51
N ASN A 122 -34.51 9.64 -7.47
CA ASN A 122 -34.78 11.07 -7.28
C ASN A 122 -33.61 11.97 -6.81
N GLY A 123 -32.36 11.58 -7.09
CA GLY A 123 -31.18 12.45 -6.89
C GLY A 123 -30.57 12.33 -5.50
#